data_AF-A0A8J9T5T7-F1
#
_entry.id   AF-A0A8J9T5T7-F1
#
_cell.length_a   1.000
_cell.length_b   1.000
_cell.length_c   1.000
_cell.angle_alpha   90.00
_cell.angle_beta   90.00
_cell.angle_gamma   90.00
#
_symmetry.space_group_name_H-M   'P 1'
#
loop_
_entity.id
_entity.type
_entity.pdbx_description
1 polymer ?
#
loop_
_entity_poly.entity_id
_entity_poly.type
_entity_poly.pdbx_seq_one_letter_code
_entity_poly.pdbx_strand_id
1 'polypeptide(L)'
;MLMNYHEMTMSEPRDSPQRRKQFLFICTLMAAAFFHSVLQAGALASVVPVDGVFPGGTFVYKYTQRDYAATNSMVESVGKDVGLKPRDYADQLYTVYLDNPNDMGGRRQRFAAGYLVTDKAGKSVQKTLLQRNQEIRPPTPDELWDLPASKLWARLAYQTAELPSVNAAVVQFPFTNGFVSAMIQSWKVIPALRAYAKANGQRPGRHHNRTINHQVTVVSTCSIRDRMCTHYAPLYDGAKFLLGQPDSDTYQATFSSEPFVTRQGIIRAARKVFPGAHYFLPNPQ
;
A
#
# COMPACT_ATOMS: atom_id res chain seq x y z
N MET A 1 -4.05 15.74 12.04
CA MET A 1 -4.53 17.08 12.43
C MET A 1 -4.87 17.82 11.15
N LEU A 2 -6.15 17.89 10.79
CA LEU A 2 -6.63 18.62 9.61
C LEU A 2 -7.04 20.00 10.09
N MET A 3 -6.13 20.97 10.03
CA MET A 3 -6.50 22.38 10.14
C MET A 3 -7.17 22.78 8.82
N ASN A 4 -8.49 22.92 8.83
CA ASN A 4 -9.24 23.27 7.63
C ASN A 4 -9.12 24.79 7.40
N TYR A 5 -8.53 25.20 6.28
CA TYR A 5 -8.33 26.61 5.90
C TYR A 5 -9.64 27.43 5.94
N HIS A 6 -10.78 26.77 5.71
CA HIS A 6 -12.09 27.39 5.80
C HIS A 6 -12.48 27.86 7.21
N GLU A 7 -12.02 27.19 8.27
CA GLU A 7 -12.41 27.51 9.65
C GLU A 7 -11.61 28.70 10.22
N MET A 8 -10.42 29.00 9.68
CA MET A 8 -9.57 30.10 10.17
C MET A 8 -9.77 31.43 9.43
N THR A 9 -10.53 31.46 8.33
CA THR A 9 -10.65 32.66 7.46
C THR A 9 -12.04 33.32 7.50
N MET A 10 -12.90 32.90 8.41
CA MET A 10 -14.35 33.20 8.34
C MET A 10 -14.73 34.67 8.63
N SER A 11 -13.80 35.53 9.08
CA SER A 11 -14.10 36.92 9.46
C SER A 11 -13.55 37.99 8.50
N GLU A 12 -12.79 37.65 7.45
CA GLU A 12 -12.09 38.66 6.65
C GLU A 12 -12.34 38.60 5.12
N PRO A 13 -12.41 39.77 4.45
CA PRO A 13 -12.52 39.86 2.99
C PRO A 13 -11.41 39.09 2.26
N ARG A 14 -11.70 38.55 1.08
CA ARG A 14 -10.78 37.71 0.28
C ARG A 14 -9.44 38.37 -0.03
N ASP A 15 -9.41 39.70 -0.10
CA ASP A 15 -8.23 40.48 -0.45
C ASP A 15 -7.59 41.23 0.74
N SER A 16 -7.99 40.96 1.99
CA SER A 16 -7.39 41.64 3.14
C SER A 16 -5.89 41.26 3.30
N PRO A 17 -5.03 42.24 3.65
CA PRO A 17 -3.63 41.96 3.99
C PRO A 17 -3.47 40.96 5.15
N GLN A 18 -4.40 40.98 6.10
CA GLN A 18 -4.44 40.09 7.26
C GLN A 18 -4.73 38.64 6.86
N ARG A 19 -5.66 38.38 5.94
CA ARG A 19 -5.91 37.04 5.37
C ARG A 19 -4.70 36.51 4.60
N ARG A 20 -3.94 37.35 3.89
CA ARG A 20 -2.66 36.95 3.26
C ARG A 20 -1.62 36.53 4.29
N LYS A 21 -1.50 37.27 5.41
CA LYS A 21 -0.62 36.90 6.53
C LYS A 21 -1.05 35.60 7.19
N GLN A 22 -2.35 35.39 7.42
CA GLN A 22 -2.89 34.14 7.96
C GLN A 22 -2.62 32.96 7.01
N PHE A 23 -2.84 33.12 5.70
CA PHE A 23 -2.53 32.10 4.70
C PHE A 23 -1.04 31.72 4.72
N LEU A 24 -0.14 32.71 4.70
CA LEU A 24 1.31 32.45 4.78
C LEU A 24 1.70 31.73 6.07
N PHE A 25 1.12 32.13 7.21
CA PHE A 25 1.35 31.47 8.49
C PHE A 25 0.89 30.00 8.47
N ILE A 26 -0.31 29.73 7.94
CA ILE A 26 -0.84 28.37 7.80
C ILE A 26 0.05 27.55 6.86
N CYS A 27 0.43 28.09 5.71
CA CYS A 27 1.35 27.42 4.78
C CYS A 27 2.69 27.10 5.44
N THR A 28 3.23 28.02 6.25
CA THR A 28 4.50 27.83 6.97
C THR A 28 4.37 26.72 8.03
N LEU A 29 3.29 26.71 8.81
CA LEU A 29 3.02 25.64 9.78
C LEU A 29 2.81 24.29 9.09
N MET A 30 2.06 24.25 7.99
CA MET A 30 1.86 23.03 7.20
C MET A 30 3.18 22.51 6.62
N ALA A 31 4.01 23.40 6.09
CA ALA A 31 5.33 23.05 5.60
C ALA A 31 6.21 22.49 6.72
N ALA A 32 6.27 23.17 7.87
CA ALA A 32 7.04 22.70 9.04
C ALA A 32 6.56 21.32 9.52
N ALA A 33 5.24 21.11 9.64
CA ALA A 33 4.66 19.83 10.03
C ALA A 33 4.92 18.73 8.98
N PHE A 34 4.89 19.08 7.70
CA PHE A 34 5.24 18.16 6.62
C PHE A 34 6.72 17.75 6.70
N PHE A 35 7.65 18.70 6.79
CA PHE A 35 9.07 18.41 6.95
C PHE A 35 9.34 17.57 8.20
N HIS A 36 8.69 17.91 9.32
CA HIS A 36 8.79 17.12 10.54
C HIS A 36 8.30 15.68 10.34
N SER A 37 7.17 15.49 9.65
CA SER A 37 6.63 14.16 9.33
C SER A 37 7.55 13.36 8.41
N VAL A 38 8.17 14.02 7.43
CA VAL A 38 9.16 13.42 6.50
C VAL A 38 10.40 12.94 7.27
N LEU A 39 10.91 13.76 8.19
CA LEU A 39 12.04 13.40 9.03
C LEU A 39 11.71 12.24 9.97
N GLN A 40 10.56 12.29 10.66
CA GLN A 40 10.13 11.23 11.56
C GLN A 40 9.85 9.91 10.85
N ALA A 41 9.38 9.95 9.61
CA ALA A 41 9.17 8.77 8.79
C ALA A 41 10.47 8.22 8.17
N GLY A 42 11.64 8.71 8.58
CA GLY A 42 12.93 8.13 8.23
C GLY A 42 13.49 8.60 6.88
N ALA A 43 13.10 9.77 6.36
CA ALA A 43 13.62 10.25 5.08
C ALA A 43 15.15 10.31 5.02
N LEU A 44 15.83 10.55 6.15
CA LEU A 44 17.29 10.53 6.27
C LEU A 44 17.86 9.20 6.81
N ALA A 45 17.03 8.27 7.29
CA ALA A 45 17.48 7.00 7.82
C ALA A 45 17.99 6.07 6.71
N SER A 46 19.12 5.39 6.90
CA SER A 46 19.62 4.39 5.93
C SER A 46 18.72 3.16 5.91
N VAL A 47 18.49 2.59 4.72
CA VAL A 47 17.86 1.28 4.57
C VAL A 47 18.97 0.24 4.57
N VAL A 48 19.09 -0.53 5.64
CA VAL A 48 20.13 -1.56 5.80
C VAL A 48 19.45 -2.92 5.95
N PRO A 49 19.30 -3.67 4.84
CA PRO A 49 18.77 -5.03 4.90
C PRO A 49 19.71 -5.96 5.65
N VAL A 50 19.14 -6.81 6.49
CA VAL A 50 19.83 -7.90 7.18
C VAL A 50 19.14 -9.23 6.84
N ASP A 51 19.83 -10.34 6.97
CA ASP A 51 19.20 -11.64 6.77
C ASP A 51 18.29 -11.99 7.95
N GLY A 52 17.12 -12.53 7.66
CA GLY A 52 16.16 -12.99 8.64
C GLY A 52 15.22 -14.04 8.06
N VAL A 53 14.14 -14.32 8.77
CA VAL A 53 13.17 -15.36 8.38
C VAL A 53 11.77 -14.78 8.37
N PHE A 54 11.05 -14.97 7.26
CA PHE A 54 9.62 -14.71 7.23
C PHE A 54 8.89 -15.87 7.95
N PRO A 55 7.97 -15.58 8.88
CA PRO A 55 7.36 -16.62 9.73
C PRO A 55 6.55 -17.67 8.96
N GLY A 56 6.00 -17.32 7.78
CA GLY A 56 5.13 -18.23 7.03
C GLY A 56 3.75 -18.42 7.69
N GLY A 57 2.82 -19.03 6.96
CA GLY A 57 1.46 -19.33 7.44
C GLY A 57 0.38 -19.13 6.38
N THR A 58 -0.87 -19.36 6.76
CA THR A 58 -2.02 -19.14 5.88
C THR A 58 -2.37 -17.65 5.89
N PHE A 59 -2.12 -16.97 4.78
CA PHE A 59 -2.43 -15.55 4.63
C PHE A 59 -3.87 -15.38 4.14
N VAL A 60 -4.71 -14.73 4.94
CA VAL A 60 -6.11 -14.42 4.64
C VAL A 60 -6.20 -12.94 4.31
N TYR A 61 -6.43 -12.59 3.05
CA TYR A 61 -6.19 -11.25 2.54
C TYR A 61 -7.27 -10.74 1.62
N LYS A 62 -7.40 -9.42 1.53
CA LYS A 62 -8.08 -8.74 0.44
C LYS A 62 -7.01 -8.26 -0.55
N TYR A 63 -7.32 -8.32 -1.84
CA TYR A 63 -6.41 -7.89 -2.92
C TYR A 63 -7.04 -6.79 -3.75
N THR A 64 -6.22 -5.84 -4.21
CA THR A 64 -6.70 -4.71 -5.01
C THR A 64 -5.58 -4.04 -5.81
N GLN A 65 -5.98 -3.09 -6.65
CA GLN A 65 -5.09 -2.21 -7.41
C GLN A 65 -5.36 -0.75 -7.02
N ARG A 66 -4.45 -0.16 -6.25
CA ARG A 66 -4.52 1.21 -5.74
C ARG A 66 -3.10 1.69 -5.41
N ASP A 67 -2.96 3.00 -5.26
CA ASP A 67 -1.72 3.60 -4.76
C ASP A 67 -1.30 2.96 -3.42
N TYR A 68 -0.02 2.64 -3.26
CA TYR A 68 0.54 2.08 -2.03
C TYR A 68 0.35 2.99 -0.81
N ALA A 69 0.12 4.29 -0.99
CA ALA A 69 -0.31 5.17 0.09
C ALA A 69 -1.65 4.74 0.73
N ALA A 70 -2.47 3.96 0.01
CA ALA A 70 -3.76 3.47 0.49
C ALA A 70 -3.67 2.18 1.32
N THR A 71 -2.52 1.49 1.36
CA THR A 71 -2.38 0.18 2.01
C THR A 71 -2.71 0.21 3.49
N ASN A 72 -2.24 1.24 4.21
CA ASN A 72 -2.48 1.37 5.65
C ASN A 72 -3.97 1.44 5.98
N SER A 73 -4.76 2.14 5.18
CA SER A 73 -6.22 2.22 5.38
C SER A 73 -6.92 0.87 5.15
N MET A 74 -6.35 0.02 4.30
CA MET A 74 -6.86 -1.33 4.07
C MET A 74 -6.48 -2.26 5.21
N VAL A 75 -5.25 -2.16 5.72
CA VAL A 75 -4.80 -2.86 6.93
C VAL A 75 -5.69 -2.50 8.12
N GLU A 76 -5.99 -1.22 8.34
CA GLU A 76 -6.92 -0.77 9.39
C GLU A 76 -8.33 -1.35 9.19
N SER A 77 -8.81 -1.44 7.94
CA SER A 77 -10.10 -2.07 7.63
C SER A 77 -10.10 -3.55 8.00
N VAL A 78 -9.05 -4.30 7.66
CA VAL A 78 -8.92 -5.72 8.03
C VAL A 78 -8.78 -5.87 9.55
N GLY A 79 -8.01 -5.00 10.20
CA GLY A 79 -7.85 -4.99 11.66
C GLY A 79 -9.17 -4.77 12.39
N LYS A 80 -10.01 -3.84 11.90
CA LYS A 80 -11.39 -3.68 12.41
C LYS A 80 -12.22 -4.93 12.17
N ASP A 81 -12.01 -5.59 11.04
CA ASP A 81 -12.77 -6.78 10.68
C ASP A 81 -12.51 -7.99 11.60
N VAL A 82 -11.34 -8.03 12.23
CA VAL A 82 -10.96 -9.06 13.21
C VAL A 82 -11.04 -8.58 14.66
N GLY A 83 -11.49 -7.34 14.90
CA GLY A 83 -11.60 -6.77 16.24
C GLY A 83 -10.25 -6.41 16.89
N LEU A 84 -9.17 -6.29 16.11
CA LEU A 84 -7.86 -5.91 16.62
C LEU A 84 -7.79 -4.39 16.85
N LYS A 85 -7.14 -4.01 17.95
CA LYS A 85 -6.79 -2.61 18.19
C LYS A 85 -5.52 -2.27 17.39
N PRO A 86 -5.34 -1.01 16.97
CA PRO A 86 -4.17 -0.63 16.15
C PRO A 86 -2.81 -0.96 16.77
N ARG A 87 -2.71 -1.00 18.10
CA ARG A 87 -1.50 -1.39 18.84
C ARG A 87 -1.14 -2.88 18.72
N ASP A 88 -2.10 -3.72 18.33
CA ASP A 88 -1.98 -5.19 18.27
C ASP A 88 -1.82 -5.68 16.82
N TYR A 89 -1.60 -4.78 15.85
CA TYR A 89 -1.46 -5.12 14.43
C TYR A 89 -0.14 -5.81 14.09
N ALA A 90 0.92 -5.51 14.85
CA ALA A 90 2.25 -6.04 14.62
C ALA A 90 2.22 -7.58 14.63
N ASP A 91 2.91 -8.17 13.65
CA ASP A 91 3.07 -9.62 13.45
C ASP A 91 1.78 -10.41 13.21
N GLN A 92 0.62 -9.74 13.14
CA GLN A 92 -0.67 -10.34 12.81
C GLN A 92 -1.18 -9.87 11.44
N LEU A 93 -1.11 -8.56 11.19
CA LEU A 93 -1.53 -7.95 9.93
C LEU A 93 -0.31 -7.68 9.05
N TYR A 94 -0.43 -8.09 7.80
CA TYR A 94 0.62 -7.95 6.79
C TYR A 94 0.08 -7.33 5.52
N THR A 95 0.96 -6.60 4.83
CA THR A 95 0.74 -6.14 3.46
C THR A 95 1.78 -6.75 2.54
N VAL A 96 1.35 -7.37 1.46
CA VAL A 96 2.20 -7.85 0.37
C VAL A 96 2.14 -6.84 -0.77
N TYR A 97 3.28 -6.26 -1.11
CA TYR A 97 3.50 -5.36 -2.23
C TYR A 97 4.07 -6.18 -3.39
N LEU A 98 3.30 -6.27 -4.48
CA LEU A 98 3.65 -7.15 -5.60
C LEU A 98 4.59 -6.47 -6.59
N ASP A 99 4.44 -5.16 -6.78
CA ASP A 99 5.08 -4.42 -7.85
C ASP A 99 6.30 -3.64 -7.37
N ASN A 100 7.15 -3.26 -8.32
CA ASN A 100 8.16 -2.25 -8.08
C ASN A 100 7.54 -0.85 -8.24
N PRO A 101 7.50 -0.02 -7.20
CA PRO A 101 6.90 1.33 -7.28
C PRO A 101 7.66 2.30 -8.18
N ASN A 102 8.90 1.98 -8.56
CA ASN A 102 9.64 2.74 -9.58
C ASN A 102 9.12 2.47 -11.00
N ASP A 103 8.53 1.30 -11.23
CA ASP A 103 8.05 0.85 -12.54
C ASP A 103 6.52 1.03 -12.68
N MET A 104 5.81 0.89 -11.55
CA MET A 104 4.36 0.99 -11.46
C MET A 104 3.94 2.08 -10.48
N GLY A 105 3.19 3.07 -10.99
CA GLY A 105 2.74 4.22 -10.22
C GLY A 105 1.23 4.26 -9.97
N GLY A 106 0.84 4.84 -8.83
CA GLY A 106 -0.54 5.19 -8.52
C GLY A 106 -1.49 3.99 -8.54
N ARG A 107 -2.65 4.15 -9.18
CA ARG A 107 -3.72 3.14 -9.15
C ARG A 107 -3.41 1.83 -9.88
N ARG A 108 -2.29 1.74 -10.59
CA ARG A 108 -1.81 0.50 -11.21
C ARG A 108 -1.03 -0.38 -10.24
N GLN A 109 -0.65 0.13 -9.08
CA GLN A 109 0.07 -0.64 -8.09
C GLN A 109 -0.84 -1.70 -7.44
N ARG A 110 -0.33 -2.92 -7.31
CA ARG A 110 -1.05 -4.08 -6.76
C ARG A 110 -0.52 -4.43 -5.39
N PHE A 111 -1.43 -4.63 -4.46
CA PHE A 111 -1.10 -5.09 -3.12
C PHE A 111 -2.22 -5.94 -2.52
N ALA A 112 -1.84 -6.75 -1.54
CA ALA A 112 -2.74 -7.49 -0.70
C ALA A 112 -2.52 -7.12 0.75
N ALA A 113 -3.59 -6.91 1.51
CA ALA A 113 -3.53 -6.66 2.95
C ALA A 113 -4.41 -7.69 3.67
N GLY A 114 -3.90 -8.26 4.74
CA GLY A 114 -4.53 -9.41 5.36
C GLY A 114 -3.98 -9.80 6.72
N TYR A 115 -4.55 -10.86 7.27
CA TYR A 115 -4.13 -11.50 8.51
C TYR A 115 -3.29 -12.74 8.19
N LEU A 116 -2.15 -12.92 8.86
CA LEU A 116 -1.32 -14.11 8.72
C LEU A 116 -1.62 -15.09 9.85
N VAL A 117 -2.19 -16.24 9.51
CA VAL A 117 -2.52 -17.31 10.45
C VAL A 117 -1.28 -18.16 10.70
N THR A 118 -0.70 -18.01 11.88
CA THR A 118 0.48 -18.77 12.31
C THR A 118 0.16 -19.83 13.37
N ASP A 119 -0.98 -19.69 14.06
CA ASP A 119 -1.35 -20.54 15.20
C ASP A 119 -2.80 -21.04 15.13
N LYS A 120 -3.20 -21.82 16.15
CA LYS A 120 -4.58 -22.34 16.26
C LYS A 120 -5.61 -21.24 16.48
N ALA A 121 -5.25 -20.16 17.17
CA ALA A 121 -6.15 -19.04 17.40
C ALA A 121 -6.49 -18.31 16.09
N GLY A 122 -5.50 -18.10 15.21
CA GLY A 122 -5.67 -17.50 13.90
C GLY A 122 -6.59 -18.29 12.97
N LYS A 123 -6.76 -19.61 13.17
CA LYS A 123 -7.73 -20.41 12.39
C LYS A 123 -9.18 -19.98 12.63
N SER A 124 -9.52 -19.54 13.85
CA SER A 124 -10.85 -19.00 14.13
C SER A 124 -11.05 -17.66 13.41
N VAL A 125 -10.02 -16.81 13.43
CA VAL A 125 -9.98 -15.52 12.72
C VAL A 125 -10.15 -15.73 11.21
N GLN A 126 -9.45 -16.69 10.62
CA GLN A 126 -9.62 -17.07 9.22
C GLN A 126 -11.06 -17.43 8.89
N LYS A 127 -11.70 -18.28 9.70
CA LYS A 127 -13.10 -18.68 9.49
C LYS A 127 -14.02 -17.47 9.55
N THR A 128 -13.83 -16.59 10.54
CA THR A 128 -14.60 -15.36 10.66
C THR A 128 -14.44 -14.47 9.43
N LEU A 129 -13.21 -14.21 8.98
CA LEU A 129 -12.94 -13.38 7.80
C LEU A 129 -13.57 -13.96 6.53
N LEU A 130 -13.43 -15.27 6.30
CA LEU A 130 -13.99 -15.93 5.12
C LEU A 130 -15.52 -15.97 5.16
N GLN A 131 -16.15 -16.11 6.33
CA GLN A 131 -17.60 -16.08 6.46
C GLN A 131 -18.20 -14.74 6.03
N ARG A 132 -17.47 -13.62 6.24
CA ARG A 132 -17.91 -12.28 5.82
C ARG A 132 -18.05 -12.14 4.31
N ASN A 133 -17.42 -13.01 3.52
CA ASN A 133 -17.62 -13.03 2.07
C ASN A 133 -19.09 -13.27 1.68
N GLN A 134 -19.90 -13.89 2.54
CA GLN A 134 -21.34 -14.10 2.29
C GLN A 134 -22.13 -12.79 2.26
N GLU A 135 -21.65 -11.75 2.95
CA GLU A 135 -22.30 -10.44 3.05
C GLU A 135 -21.71 -9.42 2.06
N ILE A 136 -20.59 -9.76 1.43
CA ILE A 136 -19.86 -8.86 0.54
C ILE A 136 -20.51 -8.85 -0.84
N ARG A 137 -20.92 -7.65 -1.28
CA ARG A 137 -21.26 -7.39 -2.69
C ARG A 137 -20.01 -6.94 -3.45
N PRO A 138 -19.45 -7.76 -4.37
CA PRO A 138 -18.25 -7.40 -5.11
C PRO A 138 -18.42 -6.08 -5.87
N PRO A 139 -17.37 -5.25 -5.98
CA PRO A 139 -17.40 -4.07 -6.83
C PRO A 139 -17.47 -4.47 -8.31
N THR A 140 -18.20 -3.71 -9.11
CA THR A 140 -18.04 -3.76 -10.57
C THR A 140 -16.68 -3.18 -10.98
N PRO A 141 -16.21 -3.43 -12.21
CA PRO A 141 -14.95 -2.85 -12.70
C PRO A 141 -14.89 -1.32 -12.55
N ASP A 142 -15.98 -0.60 -12.87
CA ASP A 142 -16.04 0.86 -12.72
C ASP A 142 -15.96 1.30 -11.26
N GLU A 143 -16.66 0.59 -10.37
CA GLU A 143 -16.66 0.89 -8.94
C GLU A 143 -15.28 0.71 -8.31
N LEU A 144 -14.47 -0.24 -8.81
CA LEU A 144 -13.08 -0.42 -8.38
C LEU A 144 -12.26 0.85 -8.61
N TRP A 145 -12.57 1.62 -9.66
CA TRP A 145 -11.91 2.88 -9.99
C TRP A 145 -12.50 4.06 -9.24
N ASP A 146 -13.83 4.15 -9.14
CA ASP A 146 -14.50 5.36 -8.68
C ASP A 146 -14.74 5.42 -7.18
N LEU A 147 -14.90 4.27 -6.51
CA LEU A 147 -15.13 4.26 -5.08
C LEU A 147 -13.92 4.78 -4.29
N PRO A 148 -14.14 5.63 -3.28
CA PRO A 148 -13.09 5.98 -2.34
C PRO A 148 -12.63 4.71 -1.60
N ALA A 149 -11.34 4.68 -1.24
CA ALA A 149 -10.68 3.53 -0.63
C ALA A 149 -11.48 2.93 0.54
N SER A 150 -11.98 3.79 1.45
CA SER A 150 -12.76 3.38 2.62
C SER A 150 -14.05 2.61 2.28
N LYS A 151 -14.72 2.93 1.17
CA LYS A 151 -15.91 2.22 0.70
C LYS A 151 -15.55 0.97 -0.10
N LEU A 152 -14.41 0.99 -0.80
CA LEU A 152 -13.94 -0.13 -1.59
C LEU A 152 -13.53 -1.31 -0.71
N TRP A 153 -12.82 -1.07 0.41
CA TRP A 153 -12.31 -2.13 1.30
C TRP A 153 -13.39 -3.05 1.86
N ALA A 154 -14.59 -2.52 2.12
CA ALA A 154 -15.73 -3.30 2.59
C ALA A 154 -16.33 -4.22 1.50
N ARG A 155 -16.02 -3.97 0.23
CA ARG A 155 -16.56 -4.71 -0.92
C ARG A 155 -15.58 -5.74 -1.51
N LEU A 156 -14.33 -5.76 -1.05
CA LEU A 156 -13.34 -6.73 -1.51
C LEU A 156 -13.53 -8.04 -0.74
N ALA A 157 -13.64 -9.16 -1.44
CA ALA A 157 -13.69 -10.47 -0.82
C ALA A 157 -12.33 -10.88 -0.24
N TYR A 158 -12.37 -11.61 0.87
CA TYR A 158 -11.21 -12.30 1.44
C TYR A 158 -10.85 -13.52 0.60
N GLN A 159 -9.56 -13.70 0.38
CA GLN A 159 -8.93 -14.84 -0.27
C GLN A 159 -7.88 -15.44 0.65
N THR A 160 -7.39 -16.64 0.32
CA THR A 160 -6.37 -17.34 1.11
C THR A 160 -5.20 -17.77 0.24
N ALA A 161 -3.99 -17.65 0.77
CA ALA A 161 -2.78 -18.21 0.17
C ALA A 161 -1.85 -18.78 1.25
N GLU A 162 -1.17 -19.87 0.94
CA GLU A 162 -0.14 -20.42 1.82
C GLU A 162 1.20 -19.75 1.54
N LEU A 163 1.70 -18.97 2.51
CA LEU A 163 3.00 -18.33 2.42
C LEU A 163 4.04 -19.18 3.16
N PRO A 164 5.12 -19.62 2.49
CA PRO A 164 6.14 -20.44 3.13
C PRO A 164 6.96 -19.64 4.14
N SER A 165 7.45 -20.30 5.19
CA SER A 165 8.53 -19.74 5.99
C SER A 165 9.85 -19.85 5.22
N VAL A 166 10.50 -18.72 4.97
CA VAL A 166 11.69 -18.63 4.11
C VAL A 166 12.67 -17.60 4.62
N ASN A 167 13.95 -17.75 4.29
CA ASN A 167 14.91 -16.67 4.51
C ASN A 167 14.50 -15.47 3.66
N ALA A 168 14.53 -14.31 4.30
CA ALA A 168 14.14 -13.05 3.72
C ALA A 168 15.19 -12.00 4.10
N ALA A 169 15.38 -11.03 3.21
CA ALA A 169 15.99 -9.78 3.60
C ALA A 169 15.00 -9.01 4.47
N VAL A 170 15.44 -8.58 5.65
CA VAL A 170 14.62 -7.90 6.64
C VAL A 170 15.15 -6.50 6.86
N VAL A 171 14.25 -5.53 6.90
CA VAL A 171 14.55 -4.15 7.30
C VAL A 171 13.51 -3.71 8.30
N GLN A 172 13.98 -3.14 9.40
CA GLN A 172 13.13 -2.35 10.29
C GLN A 172 13.28 -0.88 9.92
N PHE A 173 12.15 -0.19 9.69
CA PHE A 173 12.17 1.21 9.25
C PHE A 173 11.14 2.05 10.02
N PRO A 174 11.45 3.33 10.32
CA PRO A 174 10.52 4.22 11.01
C PRO A 174 9.16 4.35 10.34
N PHE A 175 8.11 4.43 11.17
CA PHE A 175 6.72 4.47 10.73
C PHE A 175 5.88 5.43 11.57
N THR A 176 5.10 6.27 10.89
CA THR A 176 4.25 7.30 11.53
C THR A 176 2.76 7.05 11.31
N ASN A 177 2.37 5.92 10.72
CA ASN A 177 1.00 5.61 10.30
C ASN A 177 0.35 6.69 9.42
N GLY A 178 1.16 7.49 8.74
CA GLY A 178 0.72 8.57 7.86
C GLY A 178 0.97 8.27 6.39
N PHE A 179 0.38 9.09 5.52
CA PHE A 179 0.63 9.00 4.08
C PHE A 179 2.13 9.22 3.76
N VAL A 180 2.82 10.08 4.52
CA VAL A 180 4.26 10.35 4.34
C VAL A 180 5.09 9.09 4.56
N SER A 181 4.80 8.31 5.60
CA SER A 181 5.49 7.03 5.81
C SER A 181 5.20 6.03 4.69
N ALA A 182 3.97 5.98 4.17
CA ALA A 182 3.64 5.09 3.06
C ALA A 182 4.36 5.52 1.75
N MET A 183 4.52 6.82 1.52
CA MET A 183 5.33 7.34 0.41
C MET A 183 6.81 6.98 0.56
N ILE A 184 7.41 7.18 1.73
CA ILE A 184 8.82 6.82 1.98
C ILE A 184 9.04 5.31 1.85
N GLN A 185 8.12 4.49 2.36
CA GLN A 185 8.15 3.05 2.16
C GLN A 185 8.16 2.70 0.67
N SER A 186 7.28 3.34 -0.11
CA SER A 186 7.17 3.11 -1.55
C SER A 186 8.42 3.57 -2.32
N TRP A 187 8.98 4.74 -2.02
CA TRP A 187 10.04 5.31 -2.86
C TRP A 187 11.45 4.93 -2.40
N LYS A 188 11.62 4.49 -1.16
CA LYS A 188 12.92 4.24 -0.55
C LYS A 188 13.08 2.81 -0.07
N VAL A 189 12.16 2.32 0.76
CA VAL A 189 12.30 1.03 1.43
C VAL A 189 12.07 -0.13 0.46
N ILE A 190 10.92 -0.15 -0.22
CA ILE A 190 10.56 -1.22 -1.15
C ILE A 190 11.61 -1.39 -2.27
N PRO A 191 12.04 -0.34 -2.99
CA PRO A 191 13.07 -0.47 -4.02
C PRO A 191 14.39 -1.01 -3.48
N ALA A 192 14.84 -0.55 -2.31
CA ALA A 192 16.10 -0.97 -1.71
C ALA A 192 16.07 -2.46 -1.29
N LEU A 193 14.99 -2.92 -0.65
CA LEU A 193 14.84 -4.35 -0.34
C LEU A 193 14.77 -5.20 -1.61
N ARG A 194 14.07 -4.73 -2.64
CA ARG A 194 13.98 -5.45 -3.92
C ARG A 194 15.35 -5.60 -4.57
N ALA A 195 16.15 -4.52 -4.60
CA ALA A 195 17.50 -4.55 -5.13
C ALA A 195 18.39 -5.53 -4.35
N TYR A 196 18.34 -5.50 -3.02
CA TYR A 196 19.09 -6.42 -2.17
C TYR A 196 18.67 -7.88 -2.39
N ALA A 197 17.37 -8.17 -2.41
CA ALA A 197 16.87 -9.53 -2.61
C ALA A 197 17.14 -10.06 -4.03
N LYS A 198 17.18 -9.20 -5.06
CA LYS A 198 17.63 -9.60 -6.40
C LYS A 198 19.13 -9.94 -6.42
N ALA A 199 19.96 -9.21 -5.69
CA ALA A 199 21.40 -9.44 -5.63
C ALA A 199 21.77 -10.70 -4.81
N ASN A 200 21.04 -10.96 -3.73
CA ASN A 200 21.34 -12.02 -2.76
C ASN A 200 20.39 -13.24 -2.83
N GLY A 201 19.36 -13.19 -3.68
CA GLY A 201 18.39 -14.25 -3.88
C GLY A 201 18.96 -15.40 -4.69
N GLN A 202 19.77 -16.25 -4.06
CA GLN A 202 20.24 -17.50 -4.65
C GLN A 202 19.88 -18.67 -3.71
N ARG A 203 19.28 -19.73 -4.28
CA ARG A 203 19.04 -20.97 -3.55
C ARG A 203 20.39 -21.65 -3.27
N PRO A 204 20.76 -21.95 -2.01
CA PRO A 204 21.92 -22.80 -1.76
C PRO A 204 21.67 -24.18 -2.38
N GLY A 205 22.57 -24.61 -3.28
CA GLY A 205 22.58 -25.98 -3.83
C GLY A 205 21.98 -26.19 -5.23
N ARG A 206 21.54 -25.16 -5.96
CA ARG A 206 21.20 -25.30 -7.40
C ARG A 206 22.23 -24.57 -8.26
N HIS A 207 23.01 -25.36 -9.01
CA HIS A 207 24.00 -24.90 -9.97
C HIS A 207 23.49 -23.72 -10.81
N HIS A 208 24.35 -22.70 -10.91
CA HIS A 208 24.31 -21.59 -11.85
C HIS A 208 23.95 -22.07 -13.27
N ASN A 209 22.71 -21.89 -13.72
CA ASN A 209 22.46 -21.68 -15.15
C ASN A 209 21.09 -21.14 -15.56
N ARG A 210 20.46 -20.30 -14.74
CA ARG A 210 19.37 -19.46 -15.24
C ARG A 210 19.50 -18.10 -14.58
N THR A 211 19.44 -17.04 -15.39
CA THR A 211 18.86 -15.75 -15.03
C THR A 211 17.45 -16.01 -14.52
N ILE A 212 17.33 -16.54 -13.30
CA ILE A 212 16.05 -16.65 -12.63
C ILE A 212 15.70 -15.20 -12.37
N ASN A 213 14.74 -14.69 -13.13
CA ASN A 213 14.11 -13.41 -12.86
C ASN A 213 13.47 -13.58 -11.48
N HIS A 214 14.24 -13.29 -10.42
CA HIS A 214 13.84 -13.59 -9.07
C HIS A 214 12.65 -12.70 -8.78
N GLN A 215 11.48 -13.31 -8.67
CA GLN A 215 10.23 -12.63 -8.45
C GLN A 215 10.27 -12.10 -7.03
N VAL A 216 10.68 -10.84 -6.88
CA VAL A 216 10.73 -10.21 -5.57
C VAL A 216 9.39 -9.56 -5.30
N THR A 217 8.85 -9.83 -4.12
CA THR A 217 7.75 -9.10 -3.50
C THR A 217 8.24 -8.56 -2.16
N VAL A 218 7.61 -7.50 -1.66
CA VAL A 218 7.90 -7.02 -0.30
C VAL A 218 6.69 -7.29 0.58
N VAL A 219 6.90 -7.94 1.72
CA VAL A 219 5.88 -8.16 2.74
C VAL A 219 6.18 -7.26 3.92
N SER A 220 5.20 -6.58 4.48
CA SER A 220 5.42 -5.64 5.58
C SER A 220 4.40 -5.82 6.69
N THR A 221 4.85 -5.67 7.92
CA THR A 221 3.99 -5.53 9.11
C THR A 221 4.46 -4.33 9.92
N CYS A 222 3.55 -3.65 10.61
CA CYS A 222 3.83 -2.37 11.27
C CYS A 222 3.34 -2.37 12.71
N SER A 223 4.20 -1.92 13.62
CA SER A 223 3.88 -1.65 15.02
C SER A 223 3.65 -0.16 15.21
N ILE A 224 2.40 0.21 15.52
CA ILE A 224 2.06 1.60 15.88
C ILE A 224 2.67 1.97 17.24
N ARG A 225 2.76 0.99 18.16
CA ARG A 225 3.36 1.20 19.49
C ARG A 225 4.83 1.56 19.37
N ASP A 226 5.56 0.78 18.58
CA ASP A 226 7.02 0.90 18.47
C ASP A 226 7.42 1.91 17.38
N ARG A 227 6.44 2.43 16.62
CA ARG A 227 6.63 3.36 15.48
C ARG A 227 7.61 2.82 14.43
N MET A 228 7.53 1.52 14.18
CA MET A 228 8.41 0.79 13.28
C MET A 228 7.60 -0.16 12.40
N CYS A 229 8.01 -0.29 11.15
CA CYS A 229 7.58 -1.39 10.29
C CYS A 229 8.73 -2.36 10.06
N THR A 230 8.41 -3.65 10.06
CA THR A 230 9.30 -4.70 9.62
C THR A 230 8.91 -5.09 8.20
N HIS A 231 9.86 -4.92 7.28
CA HIS A 231 9.73 -5.25 5.87
C HIS A 231 10.56 -6.50 5.58
N TYR A 232 10.00 -7.41 4.80
CA TYR A 232 10.57 -8.67 4.40
C TYR A 232 10.59 -8.74 2.87
N ALA A 233 11.71 -9.18 2.29
CA ALA A 233 11.78 -9.56 0.88
C ALA A 233 12.29 -11.01 0.80
N PRO A 234 11.43 -11.98 0.41
CA PRO A 234 11.82 -13.38 0.28
C PRO A 234 13.03 -13.56 -0.64
N LEU A 235 14.06 -14.26 -0.16
CA LEU A 235 15.26 -14.57 -0.96
C LEU A 235 15.06 -15.77 -1.87
N TYR A 236 14.06 -16.61 -1.61
CA TYR A 236 13.64 -17.74 -2.44
C TYR A 236 12.12 -17.94 -2.37
N ASP A 237 11.58 -18.73 -3.30
CA ASP A 237 10.15 -19.03 -3.43
C ASP A 237 9.23 -17.79 -3.55
N GLY A 238 9.77 -16.67 -4.05
CA GLY A 238 9.03 -15.41 -4.24
C GLY A 238 7.77 -15.53 -5.10
N ALA A 239 7.70 -16.52 -5.99
CA ALA A 239 6.50 -16.85 -6.77
C ALA A 239 5.27 -17.12 -5.88
N LYS A 240 5.44 -17.75 -4.71
CA LYS A 240 4.33 -18.00 -3.78
C LYS A 240 3.78 -16.71 -3.19
N PHE A 241 4.63 -15.70 -3.03
CA PHE A 241 4.24 -14.39 -2.53
C PHE A 241 3.58 -13.49 -3.58
N LEU A 242 3.55 -13.91 -4.86
CA LEU A 242 2.74 -13.24 -5.88
C LEU A 242 1.24 -13.57 -5.77
N LEU A 243 0.83 -14.50 -4.90
CA LEU A 243 -0.58 -14.80 -4.64
C LEU A 243 -1.35 -15.19 -5.92
N GLY A 244 -0.69 -15.91 -6.83
CA GLY A 244 -1.25 -16.31 -8.13
C GLY A 244 -1.31 -15.21 -9.19
N GLN A 245 -0.80 -14.01 -8.88
CA GLN A 245 -0.70 -12.90 -9.84
C GLN A 245 0.57 -13.02 -10.70
N PRO A 246 0.60 -12.43 -11.91
CA PRO A 246 1.83 -12.29 -12.67
C PRO A 246 2.83 -11.41 -11.92
N ASP A 247 4.13 -11.62 -12.16
CA ASP A 247 5.19 -10.78 -11.63
C ASP A 247 5.10 -9.35 -12.16
N SER A 248 5.82 -8.43 -11.51
CA SER A 248 5.79 -6.99 -11.80
C SER A 248 6.10 -6.69 -13.27
N ASP A 249 7.09 -7.37 -13.86
CA ASP A 249 7.55 -7.10 -15.21
C ASP A 249 6.50 -7.56 -16.25
N THR A 250 5.97 -8.78 -16.08
CA THR A 250 4.88 -9.31 -16.93
C THR A 250 3.61 -8.46 -16.82
N TYR A 251 3.29 -7.97 -15.62
CA TYR A 251 2.14 -7.09 -15.43
C TYR A 251 2.38 -5.70 -16.03
N GLN A 252 3.59 -5.14 -15.93
CA GLN A 252 3.91 -3.87 -16.57
C GLN A 252 3.77 -3.96 -18.10
N ALA A 253 4.13 -5.10 -18.70
CA ALA A 253 4.00 -5.34 -20.13
C ALA A 253 2.54 -5.31 -20.63
N THR A 254 1.53 -5.46 -19.76
CA THR A 254 0.13 -5.28 -20.18
C THR A 254 -0.22 -3.81 -20.46
N PHE A 255 0.62 -2.87 -20.01
CA PHE A 255 0.41 -1.43 -20.17
C PHE A 255 1.37 -0.78 -21.17
N SER A 256 2.37 -1.51 -21.69
CA SER A 256 3.34 -0.94 -22.63
C SER A 256 2.73 -0.52 -23.98
N SER A 257 1.51 -0.97 -24.28
CA SER A 257 0.73 -0.54 -25.45
C SER A 257 -0.30 0.56 -25.14
N GLU A 258 -0.53 0.90 -23.87
CA GLU A 258 -1.48 1.94 -23.48
C GLU A 258 -0.79 3.30 -23.39
N PRO A 259 -1.29 4.34 -24.08
CA PRO A 259 -0.78 5.69 -23.90
C PRO A 259 -0.90 6.14 -22.43
N PHE A 260 0.13 6.82 -21.92
CA PHE A 260 0.19 7.35 -20.54
C PHE A 260 -1.05 8.19 -20.18
N VAL A 261 -1.67 8.80 -21.19
CA VAL A 261 -2.94 9.51 -21.07
C VAL A 261 -3.96 8.86 -22.01
N THR A 262 -4.96 8.19 -21.44
CA THR A 262 -6.10 7.70 -22.21
C THR A 262 -7.18 8.79 -22.31
N ARG A 263 -7.90 8.85 -23.44
CA ARG A 263 -9.03 9.78 -23.61
C ARG A 263 -10.07 9.64 -22.48
N GLN A 264 -10.29 8.40 -22.02
CA GLN A 264 -11.15 8.12 -20.87
C GLN A 264 -10.58 8.66 -19.56
N GLY A 265 -9.26 8.55 -19.35
CA GLY A 265 -8.55 9.15 -18.21
C GLY A 265 -8.71 10.67 -18.16
N ILE A 266 -8.61 11.36 -19.31
CA ILE A 266 -8.85 12.80 -19.42
C ILE A 266 -10.31 13.13 -19.11
N ILE A 267 -11.27 12.43 -19.72
CA ILE A 267 -12.71 12.66 -19.50
C ILE A 267 -13.08 12.47 -18.02
N ARG A 268 -12.53 11.44 -17.38
CA ARG A 268 -12.74 11.16 -15.95
C ARG A 268 -12.08 12.22 -15.06
N ALA A 269 -10.84 12.65 -15.38
CA ALA A 269 -10.16 13.72 -14.66
C ALA A 269 -10.91 15.06 -14.81
N ALA A 270 -11.37 15.39 -16.01
CA ALA A 270 -12.16 16.59 -16.30
C ALA A 270 -13.47 16.61 -15.52
N ARG A 271 -14.20 15.49 -15.44
CA ARG A 271 -15.42 15.35 -14.61
C ARG A 271 -15.14 15.55 -13.11
N LYS A 272 -14.00 15.05 -12.63
CA LYS A 272 -13.61 15.18 -11.21
C LYS A 272 -13.19 16.60 -10.82
N VAL A 273 -12.59 17.35 -11.74
CA VAL A 273 -12.15 18.74 -11.54
C VAL A 273 -13.29 19.73 -11.84
N PHE A 274 -14.15 19.41 -12.81
CA PHE A 274 -15.28 20.24 -13.24
C PHE A 274 -16.58 19.43 -13.15
N PRO A 275 -17.36 19.59 -12.07
CA PRO A 275 -18.64 18.88 -11.89
C PRO A 275 -19.64 19.12 -13.04
N GLY A 276 -19.56 20.24 -13.75
CA GLY A 276 -20.39 20.51 -14.94
C GLY A 276 -20.04 19.65 -16.16
N ALA A 277 -18.86 19.04 -16.22
CA ALA A 277 -18.42 18.23 -17.37
C ALA A 277 -19.18 16.90 -17.49
N HIS A 278 -19.96 16.51 -16.47
CA HIS A 278 -20.88 15.37 -16.55
C HIS A 278 -21.99 15.58 -17.59
N TYR A 279 -22.36 16.82 -17.92
CA TYR A 279 -23.41 17.15 -18.89
C TYR A 279 -22.93 17.20 -20.35
N PHE A 280 -21.62 17.33 -20.58
CA PHE A 280 -21.05 17.58 -21.91
C PHE A 280 -20.12 16.48 -22.41
N LEU A 281 -19.59 15.64 -21.52
CA LEU A 281 -18.69 14.56 -21.90
C LEU A 281 -19.46 13.23 -21.92
N PRO A 282 -19.24 12.37 -22.95
CA PRO A 282 -19.88 11.06 -23.02
C PRO A 282 -19.46 10.17 -21.85
N ASN A 283 -20.34 9.24 -21.46
CA ASN A 283 -19.99 8.24 -20.45
C ASN A 283 -18.84 7.37 -20.97
N PRO A 284 -17.82 7.11 -20.14
CA PRO A 284 -16.78 6.16 -20.51
C PRO A 284 -17.43 4.78 -20.66
N GLN A 285 -17.31 4.19 -21.85
CA GLN A 285 -17.65 2.78 -22.13
C GLN A 285 -16.53 1.86 -21.66
#